data_AF-A0AAJ7TVQ5-F1
#
_entry.id   AF-A0AAJ7TVQ5-F1
#
_cell.length_a   1.000
_cell.length_b   1.000
_cell.length_c   1.000
_cell.angle_alpha   90.00
_cell.angle_beta   90.00
_cell.angle_gamma   90.00
#
_symmetry.space_group_name_H-M   'P 1'
#
loop_
_entity.id
_entity.type
_entity.pdbx_description
1 polymer ?
#
loop_
_entity_poly.entity_id
_entity_poly.type
_entity_poly.pdbx_seq_one_letter_code
_entity_poly.pdbx_strand_id
1 'polypeptide(L)'
;MAESRDAGRSRWCSYFAVKLMLVTYAFLCWLLGITLLLLGAYSEVERRRYRTLDGSFLSPSIILITAGCISFPVSFLGFVGALRDNLTLLRIFIFSLLAAIVVELIVGLIIVLGKEQTKEFFSDHVRGGIRNYYDDLDFKNLMDFVQEEFQCCGGDSYTDWEYNPYHLCSAPGKAACGVPYSCCATEKAFGIVTSYLLVQNITQTIKEGLNHVETDGPMLMEPAEDSSRIQRWLYMYLPHEQRPASLMNAQI
;
A
#
# COMPACT_ATOMS: atom_id res chain seq x y z
N MET A 1 -22.53 52.85 21.90
CA MET A 1 -22.35 51.94 23.06
C MET A 1 -22.77 50.48 22.79
N ALA A 2 -23.73 50.19 21.90
CA ALA A 2 -24.02 48.82 21.46
C ALA A 2 -22.93 48.28 20.52
N GLU A 3 -22.55 49.07 19.50
CA GLU A 3 -21.53 48.71 18.51
C GLU A 3 -20.14 48.40 19.10
N SER A 4 -19.75 49.11 20.17
CA SER A 4 -18.49 48.86 20.88
C SER A 4 -18.51 47.57 21.72
N ARG A 5 -19.69 47.13 22.18
CA ARG A 5 -19.86 45.87 22.95
C ARG A 5 -19.91 44.66 22.02
N ASP A 6 -20.52 44.78 20.85
CA ASP A 6 -20.57 43.71 19.84
C ASP A 6 -19.18 43.46 19.22
N ALA A 7 -18.39 44.51 18.98
CA ALA A 7 -17.00 44.39 18.54
C ALA A 7 -16.11 43.67 19.58
N GLY A 8 -16.33 43.93 20.88
CA GLY A 8 -15.61 43.24 21.96
C GLY A 8 -15.98 41.76 22.08
N ARG A 9 -17.26 41.42 21.92
CA ARG A 9 -17.77 40.05 21.98
C ARG A 9 -17.31 39.19 20.80
N SER A 10 -17.26 39.76 19.58
CA SER A 10 -16.74 39.09 18.39
C SER A 10 -15.25 38.73 18.53
N ARG A 11 -14.42 39.66 19.02
CA ARG A 11 -12.98 39.42 19.25
C ARG A 11 -12.72 38.35 20.31
N TRP A 12 -13.53 38.32 21.36
CA TRP A 12 -13.46 37.29 22.41
C TRP A 12 -13.84 35.90 21.89
N CYS A 13 -14.90 35.81 21.08
CA CYS A 13 -15.33 34.56 20.46
C CYS A 13 -14.27 34.04 19.48
N SER A 14 -13.70 34.93 18.66
CA SER A 14 -12.61 34.60 17.73
C SER A 14 -11.35 34.13 18.45
N TYR A 15 -10.92 34.82 19.51
CA TYR A 15 -9.76 34.40 20.31
C TYR A 15 -9.97 33.02 20.93
N PHE A 16 -11.13 32.78 21.54
CA PHE A 16 -11.45 31.50 22.15
C PHE A 16 -11.51 30.37 21.11
N ALA A 17 -12.09 30.63 19.95
CA ALA A 17 -12.14 29.68 18.84
C ALA A 17 -10.73 29.32 18.33
N VAL A 18 -9.88 30.32 18.08
CA VAL A 18 -8.49 30.09 17.63
C VAL A 18 -7.69 29.32 18.67
N LYS A 19 -7.84 29.67 19.96
CA LYS A 19 -7.17 28.95 21.05
C LYS A 19 -7.62 27.49 21.11
N LEU A 20 -8.93 27.24 21.04
CA LEU A 20 -9.47 25.89 21.06
C LEU A 20 -8.95 25.08 19.86
N MET A 21 -8.98 25.64 18.66
CA MET A 21 -8.45 25.00 17.45
C MET A 21 -6.95 24.69 17.56
N LEU A 22 -6.16 25.61 18.12
CA LEU A 22 -4.72 25.42 18.30
C LEU A 22 -4.42 24.32 19.32
N VAL A 23 -5.12 24.32 20.46
CA VAL A 23 -4.96 23.29 21.50
C VAL A 23 -5.37 21.92 20.99
N THR A 24 -6.49 21.81 20.29
CA THR A 24 -6.94 20.53 19.71
C THR A 24 -5.99 20.04 18.65
N TYR A 25 -5.55 20.91 17.73
CA TYR A 25 -4.55 20.56 16.71
C TYR A 25 -3.24 20.07 17.34
N ALA A 26 -2.66 20.82 18.27
CA ALA A 26 -1.40 20.45 18.91
C ALA A 26 -1.51 19.15 19.72
N PHE A 27 -2.66 18.90 20.36
CA PHE A 27 -2.94 17.65 21.06
C PHE A 27 -3.00 16.47 20.10
N LEU A 28 -3.67 16.60 18.95
CA LEU A 28 -3.74 15.55 17.94
C LEU A 28 -2.36 15.23 17.34
N CYS A 29 -1.56 16.26 17.03
CA CYS A 29 -0.18 16.06 16.57
C CYS A 29 0.69 15.38 17.63
N TRP A 30 0.50 15.69 18.91
CA TRP A 30 1.20 15.03 19.99
C TRP A 30 0.83 13.55 20.12
N LEU A 31 -0.46 13.22 20.02
CA LEU A 31 -0.90 11.82 19.97
C LEU A 31 -0.32 11.09 18.76
N LEU A 32 -0.28 11.73 17.59
CA LEU A 32 0.35 11.17 16.39
C LEU A 32 1.85 10.91 16.60
N GLY A 33 2.57 11.83 17.24
CA GLY A 33 3.98 11.61 17.58
C GLY A 33 4.19 10.39 18.48
N ILE A 34 3.29 10.19 19.47
CA ILE A 34 3.32 8.99 20.33
C ILE A 34 3.03 7.72 19.52
N THR A 35 2.01 7.72 18.65
CA THR A 35 1.68 6.53 17.87
C THR A 35 2.81 6.16 16.91
N LEU A 36 3.48 7.14 16.28
CA LEU A 36 4.66 6.91 15.45
C LEU A 36 5.81 6.27 16.25
N LEU A 37 6.07 6.76 17.46
CA LEU A 37 7.09 6.17 18.35
C LEU A 37 6.74 4.74 18.76
N LEU A 38 5.48 4.48 19.14
CA LEU A 38 5.03 3.16 19.56
C LEU A 38 5.08 2.15 18.41
N LEU A 39 4.57 2.52 17.22
CA LEU A 39 4.60 1.67 16.04
C LEU A 39 6.03 1.43 15.53
N GLY A 40 6.86 2.48 15.54
CA GLY A 40 8.28 2.37 15.18
C GLY A 40 9.05 1.47 16.14
N ALA A 41 8.88 1.65 17.45
CA ALA A 41 9.53 0.81 18.45
C ALA A 41 9.04 -0.64 18.40
N TYR A 42 7.74 -0.86 18.23
CA TYR A 42 7.14 -2.19 18.08
C TYR A 42 7.71 -2.93 16.87
N SER A 43 7.71 -2.29 15.69
CA SER A 43 8.27 -2.87 14.46
C SER A 43 9.77 -3.16 14.58
N GLU A 44 10.54 -2.26 15.21
CA GLU A 44 11.98 -2.48 15.41
C GLU A 44 12.28 -3.65 16.36
N VAL A 45 11.47 -3.86 17.40
CA VAL A 45 11.62 -5.00 18.32
C VAL A 45 11.38 -6.31 17.57
N GLU A 46 10.33 -6.37 16.75
CA GLU A 46 10.04 -7.56 15.95
C GLU A 46 11.15 -7.82 14.94
N ARG A 47 11.60 -6.78 14.22
CA ARG A 47 12.73 -6.85 13.27
C ARG A 47 14.01 -7.39 13.91
N ARG A 48 14.33 -6.98 15.13
CA ARG A 48 15.53 -7.45 15.87
C ARG A 48 15.45 -8.91 16.30
N ARG A 49 14.24 -9.45 16.48
CA ARG A 49 14.03 -10.84 16.88
C ARG A 49 14.40 -11.84 15.79
N TYR A 50 14.28 -11.43 14.52
CA TYR A 50 14.51 -12.28 13.35
C TYR A 50 15.84 -12.03 12.62
N ARG A 51 16.54 -10.91 12.90
CA ARG A 51 17.85 -10.61 12.28
C ARG A 51 19.05 -10.94 13.16
N THR A 52 19.95 -11.77 12.65
CA THR A 52 21.37 -11.75 13.01
C THR A 52 22.02 -10.52 12.38
N LEU A 53 22.13 -9.45 13.17
CA LEU A 53 23.00 -8.27 13.02
C LEU A 53 23.76 -8.16 11.68
N ASP A 54 23.11 -7.65 10.62
CA ASP A 54 23.83 -6.91 9.57
C ASP A 54 22.89 -5.99 8.77
N GLY A 55 23.21 -4.69 8.83
CA GLY A 55 23.10 -3.72 7.73
C GLY A 55 21.73 -3.40 7.16
N SER A 56 21.06 -2.35 7.69
CA SER A 56 20.33 -1.32 6.93
C SER A 56 19.83 -0.22 7.88
N PHE A 57 20.42 0.98 7.81
CA PHE A 57 20.07 2.12 8.66
C PHE A 57 18.76 2.83 8.25
N LEU A 58 18.23 2.58 7.05
CA LEU A 58 16.97 3.17 6.54
C LEU A 58 15.81 2.16 6.48
N SER A 59 15.66 1.32 7.51
CA SER A 59 14.43 0.52 7.66
C SER A 59 13.22 1.43 7.89
N PRO A 60 12.02 1.12 7.35
CA PRO A 60 10.79 1.85 7.64
C PRO A 60 10.56 2.11 9.14
N SER A 61 10.88 1.15 10.01
CA SER A 61 10.79 1.27 11.47
C SER A 61 11.67 2.39 12.03
N ILE A 62 12.91 2.52 11.54
CA ILE A 62 13.87 3.54 11.99
C ILE A 62 13.41 4.94 11.57
N ILE A 63 12.82 5.05 10.36
CA ILE A 63 12.24 6.31 9.87
C ILE A 63 11.07 6.73 10.76
N LEU A 64 10.16 5.80 11.11
CA LEU A 64 9.03 6.07 12.01
C LEU A 64 9.50 6.50 13.40
N ILE A 65 10.50 5.83 13.98
CA ILE A 65 11.08 6.21 15.28
C ILE A 65 11.68 7.62 15.20
N THR A 66 12.47 7.89 14.16
CA THR A 66 13.15 9.19 14.00
C THR A 66 12.14 10.33 13.83
N ALA A 67 11.13 10.13 12.98
CA ALA A 67 10.04 11.09 12.80
C ALA A 67 9.24 11.31 14.10
N GLY A 68 8.94 10.23 14.82
CA GLY A 68 8.29 10.28 16.14
C GLY A 68 9.10 11.06 17.18
N CYS A 69 10.42 10.82 17.26
CA CYS A 69 11.33 11.50 18.19
C CYS A 69 11.42 13.01 17.95
N ILE A 70 11.29 13.46 16.70
CA ILE A 70 11.30 14.88 16.33
C ILE A 70 9.92 15.50 16.56
N SER A 71 8.85 14.84 16.11
CA SER A 71 7.49 15.37 16.15
C SER A 71 6.88 15.40 17.56
N PHE A 72 7.21 14.43 18.42
CA PHE A 72 6.72 14.35 19.80
C PHE A 72 7.06 15.58 20.66
N PRO A 73 8.34 16.00 20.81
CA PRO A 73 8.69 17.15 21.64
C PRO A 73 8.17 18.46 21.04
N VAL A 74 8.23 18.63 19.72
CA VAL A 74 7.71 19.83 19.05
C VAL A 74 6.21 19.99 19.30
N SER A 75 5.44 18.92 19.15
CA SER A 75 3.99 18.94 19.41
C SER A 75 3.67 19.13 20.88
N PHE A 76 4.45 18.54 21.79
CA PHE A 76 4.30 18.73 23.22
C PHE A 76 4.51 20.20 23.63
N LEU A 77 5.54 20.85 23.09
CA LEU A 77 5.80 22.28 23.30
C LEU A 77 4.64 23.14 22.79
N GLY A 78 4.08 22.81 21.62
CA GLY A 78 2.89 23.47 21.07
C GLY A 78 1.67 23.31 21.98
N PHE A 79 1.41 22.09 22.45
CA PHE A 79 0.28 21.78 23.33
C PHE A 79 0.37 22.50 24.68
N VAL A 80 1.52 22.39 25.36
CA VAL A 80 1.75 23.06 26.64
C VAL A 80 1.77 24.59 26.47
N GLY A 81 2.37 25.10 25.39
CA GLY A 81 2.40 26.53 25.08
C GLY A 81 1.01 27.12 24.89
N ALA A 82 0.13 26.42 24.17
CA ALA A 82 -1.26 26.82 23.96
C ALA A 82 -2.13 26.68 25.22
N LEU A 83 -1.91 25.66 26.06
CA LEU A 83 -2.65 25.48 27.32
C LEU A 83 -2.26 26.52 28.37
N ARG A 84 -0.97 26.83 28.50
CA ARG A 84 -0.44 27.75 29.52
C ARG A 84 -0.46 29.22 29.09
N ASP A 85 -0.95 29.52 27.89
CA ASP A 85 -0.87 30.85 27.25
C ASP A 85 0.57 31.43 27.30
N ASN A 86 1.58 30.56 27.19
CA ASN A 86 2.98 30.98 27.28
C ASN A 86 3.51 31.36 25.90
N LEU A 87 3.59 32.67 25.64
CA LEU A 87 4.05 33.24 24.38
C LEU A 87 5.47 32.79 24.00
N THR A 88 6.35 32.54 24.97
CA THR A 88 7.73 32.09 24.69
C THR A 88 7.72 30.66 24.14
N LEU A 89 6.96 29.75 24.75
CA LEU A 89 6.80 28.38 24.23
C LEU A 89 6.13 28.37 22.85
N LEU A 90 5.12 29.21 22.65
CA LEU A 90 4.43 29.32 21.37
C LEU A 90 5.36 29.88 20.27
N ARG A 91 6.24 30.84 20.61
CA ARG A 91 7.27 31.33 19.68
C ARG A 91 8.23 30.22 19.27
N ILE A 92 8.73 29.44 20.23
CA ILE A 92 9.62 28.30 19.94
C ILE A 92 8.93 27.30 19.02
N PHE A 93 7.65 26.97 19.28
CA PHE A 93 6.86 26.09 18.42
C PHE A 93 6.74 26.63 16.98
N ILE A 94 6.41 27.91 16.81
CA ILE A 94 6.31 28.53 15.47
C ILE A 94 7.68 28.52 14.76
N PHE A 95 8.76 28.85 15.46
CA PHE A 95 10.11 28.80 14.86
C PHE A 95 10.51 27.38 14.47
N SER A 96 10.15 26.35 15.26
CA SER A 96 10.41 24.96 14.88
C SER A 96 9.61 24.52 13.65
N LEU A 97 8.35 24.95 13.52
CA LEU A 97 7.55 24.67 12.33
C LEU A 97 8.10 25.38 11.09
N LEU A 98 8.51 26.64 11.23
CA LEU A 98 9.14 27.39 10.15
C LEU A 98 10.44 26.70 9.70
N ALA A 99 11.27 26.28 10.64
CA ALA A 99 12.50 25.55 10.34
C ALA A 99 12.23 24.22 9.62
N ALA A 100 11.21 23.46 10.06
CA ALA A 100 10.79 22.22 9.39
C ALA A 100 10.37 22.48 7.93
N ILE A 101 9.55 23.51 7.69
CA ILE A 101 9.14 23.89 6.32
C ILE A 101 10.35 24.25 5.47
N VAL A 102 11.31 25.01 5.99
CA VAL A 102 12.53 25.35 5.24
C VAL A 102 13.34 24.10 4.89
N VAL A 103 13.49 23.16 5.83
CA VAL A 103 14.17 21.89 5.58
C VAL A 103 13.43 21.07 4.53
N GLU A 104 12.11 20.94 4.62
CA GLU A 104 11.28 20.24 3.63
C GLU A 104 11.41 20.85 2.23
N LEU A 105 11.46 22.18 2.12
CA LEU A 105 11.68 22.87 0.85
C LEU A 105 13.07 22.58 0.27
N ILE A 106 14.10 22.56 1.09
CA ILE A 106 15.47 22.22 0.66
C ILE A 106 15.52 20.76 0.19
N VAL A 107 14.95 19.83 0.96
CA VAL A 107 14.87 18.41 0.59
C VAL A 107 14.09 18.23 -0.72
N GLY A 108 12.94 18.89 -0.86
CA GLY A 108 12.15 18.87 -2.08
C GLY A 108 12.91 19.41 -3.29
N LEU A 109 13.68 20.48 -3.12
CA LEU A 109 14.53 21.02 -4.18
C LEU A 109 15.64 20.03 -4.58
N ILE A 110 16.29 19.40 -3.60
CA ILE A 110 17.31 18.38 -3.85
C ILE A 110 16.74 17.21 -4.65
N ILE A 111 15.55 16.72 -4.29
CA ILE A 111 14.87 15.63 -5.01
C ILE A 111 14.58 16.02 -6.47
N VAL A 112 14.12 17.26 -6.71
CA VAL A 112 13.76 17.73 -8.05
C VAL A 112 14.98 18.01 -8.93
N LEU A 113 16.07 18.54 -8.37
CA LEU A 113 17.30 18.84 -9.13
C LEU A 113 18.19 17.62 -9.30
N GLY A 114 18.27 16.76 -8.29
CA GLY A 114 19.13 15.58 -8.24
C GLY A 114 18.40 14.29 -8.59
N LYS A 115 17.51 14.30 -9.59
CA LYS A 115 16.64 13.14 -9.90
C LYS A 115 17.40 11.84 -10.09
N GLU A 116 18.48 11.85 -10.88
CA GLU A 116 19.26 10.63 -11.16
C GLU A 116 19.94 10.10 -9.89
N GLN A 117 20.57 10.97 -9.10
CA GLN A 117 21.18 10.58 -7.82
C GLN A 117 20.14 10.09 -6.81
N THR A 118 18.95 10.71 -6.80
CA THR A 118 17.84 10.30 -5.92
C THR A 118 17.28 8.94 -6.34
N LYS A 119 17.17 8.67 -7.65
CA LYS A 119 16.77 7.35 -8.17
C LYS A 119 17.79 6.28 -7.81
N GLU A 120 19.08 6.53 -8.01
CA GLU A 120 20.14 5.58 -7.65
C GLU A 120 20.13 5.28 -6.15
N PHE A 121 20.06 6.32 -5.31
CA PHE A 121 19.97 6.17 -3.86
C PHE A 121 18.76 5.32 -3.44
N PHE A 122 17.59 5.59 -4.03
CA PHE A 122 16.37 4.83 -3.75
C PHE A 122 16.47 3.39 -4.27
N SER A 123 16.97 3.17 -5.48
CA SER A 123 17.14 1.85 -6.09
C SER A 123 18.08 0.97 -5.26
N ASP A 124 19.22 1.50 -4.80
CA ASP A 124 20.15 0.78 -3.94
C ASP A 124 19.51 0.36 -2.61
N HIS A 125 18.66 1.23 -2.04
CA HIS A 125 17.93 0.94 -0.80
C HIS A 125 16.85 -0.13 -1.02
N VAL A 126 16.10 -0.03 -2.12
CA VAL A 126 15.10 -1.05 -2.49
C VAL A 126 15.78 -2.39 -2.73
N ARG A 127 16.92 -2.44 -3.44
CA ARG A 127 17.70 -3.67 -3.65
C ARG A 127 18.20 -4.27 -2.32
N GLY A 128 18.65 -3.42 -1.39
CA GLY A 128 19.00 -3.84 -0.03
C GLY A 128 17.81 -4.45 0.75
N GLY A 129 16.62 -3.88 0.57
CA GLY A 129 15.37 -4.42 1.09
C GLY A 129 14.98 -5.75 0.43
N ILE A 130 15.03 -5.83 -0.91
CA ILE A 130 14.73 -7.02 -1.70
C ILE A 130 15.60 -8.20 -1.27
N ARG A 131 16.89 -7.97 -1.00
CA ARG A 131 17.79 -9.01 -0.49
C ARG A 131 17.28 -9.69 0.78
N ASN A 132 16.62 -8.93 1.65
CA ASN A 132 16.09 -9.38 2.95
C ASN A 132 14.55 -9.52 2.95
N TYR A 133 13.93 -9.61 1.78
CA TYR A 133 12.46 -9.55 1.64
C TYR A 133 11.72 -10.64 2.45
N TYR A 134 12.31 -11.83 2.66
CA TYR A 134 11.68 -12.87 3.49
C TYR A 134 12.02 -12.77 4.98
N ASP A 135 13.04 -12.01 5.34
CA ASP A 135 13.51 -11.84 6.72
C ASP A 135 12.86 -10.63 7.41
N ASP A 136 12.37 -9.67 6.62
CA ASP A 136 11.76 -8.44 7.10
C ASP A 136 10.29 -8.38 6.68
N LEU A 137 9.40 -8.80 7.60
CA LEU A 137 7.97 -8.88 7.36
C LEU A 137 7.34 -7.51 7.06
N ASP A 138 7.85 -6.44 7.68
CA ASP A 138 7.36 -5.08 7.46
C ASP A 138 7.74 -4.60 6.06
N PHE A 139 9.00 -4.80 5.65
CA PHE A 139 9.43 -4.50 4.29
C PHE A 139 8.66 -5.34 3.27
N LYS A 140 8.44 -6.63 3.55
CA LYS A 140 7.64 -7.51 2.69
C LYS A 140 6.24 -6.96 2.45
N ASN A 141 5.51 -6.69 3.52
CA ASN A 141 4.12 -6.21 3.44
C ASN A 141 4.05 -4.86 2.71
N LEU A 142 5.01 -3.97 2.98
CA LEU A 142 5.11 -2.68 2.29
C LEU A 142 5.41 -2.86 0.80
N MET A 143 6.39 -3.70 0.45
CA MET A 143 6.78 -3.95 -0.93
C MET A 143 5.62 -4.61 -1.70
N ASP A 144 4.98 -5.62 -1.13
CA ASP A 144 3.82 -6.29 -1.73
C ASP A 144 2.68 -5.29 -1.96
N PHE A 145 2.38 -4.44 -0.99
CA PHE A 145 1.38 -3.38 -1.14
C PHE A 145 1.75 -2.39 -2.25
N VAL A 146 2.99 -1.91 -2.29
CA VAL A 146 3.44 -0.96 -3.32
C VAL A 146 3.35 -1.59 -4.71
N GLN A 147 3.77 -2.84 -4.86
CA GLN A 147 3.75 -3.54 -6.13
C GLN A 147 2.32 -3.81 -6.61
N GLU A 148 1.44 -4.23 -5.71
CA GLU A 148 0.03 -4.46 -6.02
C GLU A 148 -0.75 -3.15 -6.29
N GLU A 149 -0.49 -2.09 -5.53
CA GLU A 149 -1.21 -0.82 -5.68
C GLU A 149 -0.75 -0.05 -6.93
N PHE A 150 0.57 0.02 -7.16
CA PHE A 150 1.15 0.77 -8.27
C PHE A 150 1.42 -0.08 -9.52
N GLN A 151 1.09 -1.38 -9.49
CA GLN A 151 1.29 -2.31 -10.59
C GLN A 151 2.73 -2.28 -11.13
N CYS A 152 3.69 -2.24 -10.21
CA CYS A 152 5.12 -2.17 -10.50
C CYS A 152 5.86 -3.40 -9.94
N CYS A 153 7.07 -3.67 -10.44
CA CYS A 153 7.87 -4.80 -9.97
C CYS A 153 9.35 -4.42 -9.83
N GLY A 154 9.91 -4.61 -8.63
CA GLY A 154 11.27 -4.18 -8.31
C GLY A 154 11.36 -2.70 -7.95
N GLY A 155 12.58 -2.17 -7.87
CA GLY A 155 12.82 -0.75 -7.59
C GLY A 155 12.93 0.08 -8.87
N ASP A 156 13.70 -0.43 -9.84
CA ASP A 156 13.85 0.13 -11.18
C ASP A 156 13.30 -0.85 -12.24
N SER A 157 13.50 -2.15 -12.05
CA SER A 157 13.04 -3.21 -12.95
C SER A 157 12.78 -4.51 -12.20
N TYR A 158 12.02 -5.43 -12.82
CA TYR A 158 11.77 -6.78 -12.29
C TYR A 158 13.08 -7.57 -12.07
N THR A 159 14.15 -7.23 -12.79
CA THR A 159 15.48 -7.84 -12.63
C THR A 159 16.10 -7.56 -11.26
N ASP A 160 15.63 -6.56 -10.52
CA ASP A 160 16.10 -6.29 -9.15
C ASP A 160 15.83 -7.47 -8.20
N TRP A 161 14.92 -8.39 -8.55
CA TRP A 161 14.69 -9.61 -7.79
C TRP A 161 15.85 -10.61 -7.83
N GLU A 162 16.79 -10.48 -8.78
CA GLU A 162 18.01 -11.30 -8.81
C GLU A 162 18.92 -11.04 -7.60
N TYR A 163 18.80 -9.89 -6.93
CA TYR A 163 19.53 -9.59 -5.70
C TYR A 163 19.03 -10.39 -4.49
N ASN A 164 17.87 -11.03 -4.59
CA ASN A 164 17.33 -11.89 -3.54
C ASN A 164 17.88 -13.34 -3.70
N PRO A 165 18.45 -13.94 -2.64
CA PRO A 165 19.01 -15.30 -2.70
C PRO A 165 18.03 -16.41 -3.14
N TYR A 166 16.72 -16.21 -2.97
CA TYR A 166 15.68 -17.17 -3.35
C TYR A 166 15.20 -17.02 -4.80
N HIS A 167 15.29 -15.81 -5.35
CA HIS A 167 14.82 -15.48 -6.72
C HIS A 167 15.95 -15.44 -7.75
N LEU A 168 17.21 -15.42 -7.30
CA LEU A 168 18.38 -15.57 -8.16
C LEU A 168 18.25 -16.83 -9.04
N CYS A 169 18.55 -16.72 -10.33
CA CYS A 169 18.43 -17.85 -11.28
C CYS A 169 19.29 -19.08 -10.93
N SER A 170 20.39 -18.87 -10.21
CA SER A 170 21.24 -19.96 -9.72
C SER A 170 20.76 -20.58 -8.40
N ALA A 171 19.67 -20.07 -7.82
CA ALA A 171 19.15 -20.54 -6.55
C ALA A 171 18.51 -21.94 -6.69
N PRO A 172 18.67 -22.82 -5.70
CA PRO A 172 17.93 -24.06 -5.65
C PRO A 172 16.49 -23.77 -5.20
N GLY A 173 15.52 -23.79 -6.12
CA GLY A 173 14.12 -23.64 -5.74
C GLY A 173 13.19 -23.38 -6.92
N LYS A 174 11.89 -23.56 -6.67
CA LYS A 174 10.83 -23.24 -7.65
C LYS A 174 10.66 -21.73 -7.87
N ALA A 175 11.21 -20.90 -6.98
CA ALA A 175 11.19 -19.45 -7.07
C ALA A 175 12.40 -18.88 -7.84
N ALA A 176 13.37 -19.72 -8.24
CA ALA A 176 14.53 -19.27 -9.00
C ALA A 176 14.12 -18.69 -10.36
N CYS A 177 14.77 -17.59 -10.77
CA CYS A 177 14.38 -16.76 -11.92
C CYS A 177 12.95 -16.20 -11.85
N GLY A 178 12.31 -16.25 -10.67
CA GLY A 178 10.97 -15.77 -10.44
C GLY A 178 10.94 -14.38 -9.81
N VAL A 179 9.72 -13.88 -9.66
CA VAL A 179 9.41 -12.69 -8.86
C VAL A 179 8.31 -13.06 -7.86
N PRO A 180 8.10 -12.28 -6.78
CA PRO A 180 7.00 -12.53 -5.85
C PRO A 180 5.64 -12.41 -6.51
N TYR A 181 4.63 -13.01 -5.88
CA TYR A 181 3.25 -12.99 -6.36
C TYR A 181 2.69 -11.56 -6.53
N SER A 182 3.10 -10.63 -5.69
CA SER A 182 2.71 -9.21 -5.76
C SER A 182 3.15 -8.49 -7.04
N CYS A 183 4.18 -9.00 -7.74
CA CYS A 183 4.57 -8.52 -9.07
C CYS A 183 3.70 -9.05 -10.20
N CYS A 184 2.96 -10.15 -9.99
CA CYS A 184 2.15 -10.73 -11.03
C CYS A 184 0.92 -9.85 -11.28
N ALA A 185 0.68 -9.49 -12.54
CA ALA A 185 -0.54 -8.84 -12.96
C ALA A 185 -1.73 -9.77 -12.67
N THR A 186 -2.34 -9.60 -11.51
CA THR A 186 -3.62 -10.21 -11.21
C THR A 186 -4.66 -9.37 -11.93
N GLU A 187 -5.14 -9.85 -13.07
CA GLU A 187 -6.36 -9.28 -13.61
C GLU A 187 -7.44 -9.41 -12.53
N LYS A 188 -7.84 -8.28 -11.94
CA LYS A 188 -9.04 -8.15 -11.09
C LYS A 188 -10.33 -8.43 -11.91
N ALA A 189 -10.25 -9.20 -12.99
CA ALA A 189 -11.31 -9.58 -13.90
C ALA A 189 -11.95 -10.93 -13.57
N PHE A 190 -11.45 -11.67 -12.57
CA PHE A 190 -12.03 -13.00 -12.31
C PHE A 190 -13.43 -12.97 -11.66
N GLY A 191 -13.80 -11.88 -10.97
CA GLY A 191 -15.13 -11.75 -10.34
C GLY A 191 -16.24 -11.22 -11.25
N ILE A 192 -15.90 -10.33 -12.18
CA ILE A 192 -16.89 -9.69 -13.07
C ILE A 192 -17.14 -10.53 -14.32
N VAL A 193 -16.10 -11.17 -14.87
CA VAL A 193 -16.23 -11.96 -16.10
C VAL A 193 -16.98 -13.27 -15.84
N THR A 194 -16.76 -13.92 -14.70
CA THR A 194 -17.51 -15.14 -14.33
C THR A 194 -18.99 -14.87 -14.10
N SER A 195 -19.34 -13.77 -13.42
CA SER A 195 -20.75 -13.38 -13.23
C SER A 195 -21.41 -12.98 -14.55
N TYR A 196 -20.72 -12.26 -15.44
CA TYR A 196 -21.27 -11.87 -16.73
C TYR A 196 -21.46 -13.07 -17.68
N LEU A 197 -20.48 -13.98 -17.75
CA LEU A 197 -20.59 -15.22 -18.54
C LEU A 197 -21.65 -16.17 -17.98
N LEU A 198 -21.81 -16.27 -16.66
CA LEU A 198 -22.91 -17.02 -16.03
C LEU A 198 -24.27 -16.43 -16.40
N VAL A 199 -24.43 -15.10 -16.33
CA VAL A 199 -25.68 -14.43 -16.71
C VAL A 199 -25.96 -14.63 -18.21
N GLN A 200 -24.96 -14.52 -19.09
CA GLN A 200 -25.15 -14.76 -20.52
C GLN A 200 -25.52 -16.21 -20.82
N ASN A 201 -24.88 -17.19 -20.16
CA ASN A 201 -25.20 -18.61 -20.33
C ASN A 201 -26.63 -18.92 -19.84
N ILE A 202 -27.02 -18.42 -18.66
CA ILE A 202 -28.38 -18.57 -18.12
C ILE A 202 -29.42 -17.93 -19.04
N THR A 203 -29.15 -16.72 -19.56
CA THR A 203 -30.09 -16.02 -20.46
C THR A 203 -30.27 -16.77 -21.77
N GLN A 204 -29.21 -17.42 -22.27
CA GLN A 204 -29.27 -18.25 -23.46
C GLN A 204 -30.10 -19.52 -23.23
N THR A 205 -29.87 -20.22 -22.11
CA THR A 205 -30.68 -21.40 -21.72
C THR A 205 -32.16 -21.05 -21.52
N ILE A 206 -32.46 -19.87 -20.94
CA ILE A 206 -33.83 -19.40 -20.76
C ILE A 206 -34.48 -19.06 -22.11
N LYS A 207 -33.76 -18.45 -23.05
CA LYS A 207 -34.28 -18.18 -24.40
C LYS A 207 -34.54 -19.46 -25.19
N GLU A 208 -33.66 -20.44 -25.09
CA GLU A 208 -33.83 -21.75 -25.73
C GLU A 208 -34.99 -22.53 -25.08
N GLY A 209 -35.13 -22.46 -23.75
CA GLY A 209 -36.28 -23.01 -23.03
C GLY A 209 -37.61 -22.34 -23.38
N LEU A 210 -37.65 -20.99 -23.46
CA LEU A 210 -38.85 -20.23 -23.84
C LEU A 210 -39.29 -20.53 -25.27
N ASN A 211 -38.35 -20.68 -26.21
CA ASN A 211 -38.66 -21.07 -27.58
C ASN A 211 -39.23 -22.49 -27.69
N HIS A 212 -38.89 -23.38 -26.76
CA HIS A 212 -39.44 -24.74 -26.69
C HIS A 212 -40.79 -24.84 -25.98
N VAL A 213 -41.14 -23.89 -25.10
CA VAL A 213 -42.45 -23.88 -24.40
C VAL A 213 -43.57 -23.36 -25.30
N GLU A 214 -43.29 -22.56 -26.32
CA GLU A 214 -44.32 -22.04 -27.23
C GLU A 214 -44.86 -23.11 -28.20
N THR A 215 -44.15 -24.21 -28.46
CA THR A 215 -44.52 -25.14 -29.55
C THR A 215 -45.13 -26.49 -29.15
N ASP A 216 -44.97 -27.02 -27.94
CA ASP A 216 -45.50 -28.37 -27.65
C ASP A 216 -46.03 -28.57 -26.22
N GLY A 217 -47.29 -29.02 -26.13
CA GLY A 217 -47.88 -29.63 -24.93
C GLY A 217 -47.23 -30.98 -24.58
N PRO A 218 -47.59 -31.60 -23.43
CA PRO A 218 -46.66 -32.46 -22.70
C PRO A 218 -46.59 -33.89 -23.27
N MET A 219 -45.38 -34.44 -23.38
CA MET A 219 -45.17 -35.88 -23.20
C MET A 219 -43.70 -36.25 -22.90
N LEU A 220 -43.52 -36.74 -21.66
CA LEU A 220 -42.65 -37.84 -21.19
C LEU A 220 -41.16 -37.94 -21.60
N MET A 221 -40.35 -38.12 -20.53
CA MET A 221 -38.92 -38.44 -20.44
C MET A 221 -38.53 -39.79 -21.09
N GLU A 222 -37.37 -39.85 -21.75
CA GLU A 222 -36.34 -40.91 -21.61
C GLU A 222 -34.98 -40.45 -22.23
N PRO A 223 -33.83 -41.10 -21.95
CA PRO A 223 -32.62 -40.40 -21.51
C PRO A 223 -31.40 -40.44 -22.45
N ALA A 224 -30.46 -39.57 -22.10
CA ALA A 224 -29.12 -39.28 -22.61
C ALA A 224 -28.35 -40.36 -23.42
N GLU A 225 -27.87 -39.96 -24.60
CA GLU A 225 -26.86 -40.71 -25.36
C GLU A 225 -25.71 -39.80 -25.86
N ASP A 226 -24.51 -40.21 -25.44
CA ASP A 226 -23.16 -39.82 -25.90
C ASP A 226 -22.33 -38.82 -25.06
N SER A 227 -21.72 -39.39 -24.00
CA SER A 227 -20.70 -38.81 -23.11
C SER A 227 -19.41 -38.35 -23.84
N SER A 228 -19.14 -38.83 -25.06
CA SER A 228 -17.86 -38.57 -25.75
C SER A 228 -17.75 -37.15 -26.34
N ARG A 229 -18.88 -36.50 -26.63
CA ARG A 229 -18.92 -35.12 -27.17
C ARG A 229 -18.80 -34.07 -26.06
N ILE A 230 -19.27 -34.41 -24.85
CA ILE A 230 -19.17 -33.56 -23.66
C ILE A 230 -17.71 -33.42 -23.21
N GLN A 231 -16.94 -34.52 -23.21
CA GLN A 231 -15.50 -34.44 -22.89
C GLN A 231 -14.73 -33.53 -23.87
N ARG A 232 -15.02 -33.63 -25.17
CA ARG A 232 -14.32 -32.81 -26.19
C ARG A 232 -14.63 -31.32 -26.06
N TRP A 233 -15.84 -30.98 -25.61
CA TRP A 233 -16.24 -29.61 -25.27
C TRP A 233 -15.57 -29.10 -23.99
N LEU A 234 -15.45 -29.95 -22.96
CA LEU A 234 -14.74 -29.62 -21.71
C LEU A 234 -13.26 -29.28 -21.94
N TYR A 235 -12.58 -29.96 -22.87
CA TYR A 235 -11.16 -29.68 -23.20
C TYR A 235 -10.93 -28.36 -23.94
N MET A 236 -11.95 -27.78 -24.58
CA MET A 236 -11.81 -26.53 -25.35
C MET A 236 -12.00 -25.28 -24.49
N TYR A 237 -12.57 -25.43 -23.27
CA TYR A 237 -12.90 -24.34 -22.34
C TYR A 237 -12.16 -24.43 -20.98
N LEU A 238 -11.19 -25.33 -20.85
CA LEU A 238 -10.33 -25.42 -19.66
C LEU A 238 -9.31 -24.25 -19.63
N PRO A 239 -9.19 -23.51 -18.51
CA PRO A 239 -8.18 -22.45 -18.37
C PRO A 239 -6.77 -23.03 -18.40
N HIS A 240 -5.80 -22.17 -18.74
CA HIS A 240 -4.42 -22.49 -19.12
C HIS A 240 -3.57 -23.23 -18.04
N GLU A 241 -4.12 -23.45 -16.85
CA GLU A 241 -3.48 -24.03 -15.65
C GLU A 241 -3.17 -25.55 -15.75
N GLN A 242 -3.46 -26.22 -16.87
CA GLN A 242 -3.14 -27.65 -17.09
C GLN A 242 -2.29 -27.93 -18.34
N ARG A 243 -1.72 -26.91 -18.99
CA ARG A 243 -0.79 -27.14 -20.10
C ARG A 243 0.58 -27.61 -19.58
N PRO A 244 1.17 -28.68 -20.15
CA PRO A 244 2.49 -29.16 -19.74
C PRO A 244 3.58 -28.09 -19.94
N ALA A 245 4.59 -28.14 -19.06
CA ALA A 245 5.60 -27.11 -18.77
C ALA A 245 6.59 -26.74 -19.91
N SER A 246 6.28 -27.00 -21.17
CA SER A 246 7.21 -26.79 -22.30
C SER A 246 7.01 -25.47 -23.07
N LEU A 247 6.10 -24.58 -22.65
CA LEU A 247 5.74 -23.37 -23.41
C LEU A 247 5.72 -22.05 -22.61
N MET A 248 6.24 -22.04 -21.37
CA MET A 248 6.39 -20.81 -20.56
C MET A 248 7.81 -20.23 -20.66
N ASN A 249 8.26 -19.96 -21.87
CA ASN A 249 9.45 -19.13 -22.09
C ASN A 249 9.10 -18.04 -23.10
N ALA A 250 9.40 -16.80 -22.70
CA ALA A 250 9.25 -15.56 -23.45
C ALA A 250 7.81 -15.06 -23.62
N GLN A 251 7.42 -14.13 -22.75
CA GLN A 251 7.04 -12.80 -23.23
C GLN A 251 7.27 -11.79 -22.12
N ILE A 252 8.40 -11.09 -22.30
CA ILE A 252 8.79 -9.84 -21.66
C ILE A 252 7.75 -8.77 -21.99
#